data_AF-A0AAD9JK94-F1
#
_entry.id   AF-A0AAD9JK94-F1
#
_cell.length_a   1.000
_cell.length_b   1.000
_cell.length_c   1.000
_cell.angle_alpha   90.00
_cell.angle_beta   90.00
_cell.angle_gamma   90.00
#
_symmetry.space_group_name_H-M   'P 1'
#
loop_
_entity.id
_entity.type
_entity.pdbx_description
1 polymer ?
#
loop_
_entity_poly.entity_id
_entity_poly.type
_entity_poly.pdbx_seq_one_letter_code
_entity_poly.pdbx_strand_id
1 'polypeptide(L)'
;MVKRHLGVFICSNKMHLFVFIIILAVFSVKCKKNEVVHSVFDVKPGGTEHQFEHKAFGITCKFTYVCQGGTNEEWTHDMEKDGKIVSCSIERPGGSSYLFFQQFKVEVIGGKLVEGKAIGNGRDLNPDEYITENNSIHHVEGKFGSQLSAILLKVEKQKKKKEL
;
A
#
# COMPACT_ATOMS: atom_id res chain seq x y z
N MET A 1 -39.59 75.90 -16.16
CA MET A 1 -38.12 75.95 -15.93
C MET A 1 -37.76 74.86 -14.92
N VAL A 2 -36.67 74.11 -15.14
CA VAL A 2 -36.07 73.03 -14.29
C VAL A 2 -36.85 71.68 -14.32
N LYS A 3 -36.43 70.52 -14.88
CA LYS A 3 -35.22 69.66 -14.98
C LYS A 3 -35.09 68.61 -13.84
N ARG A 4 -35.24 67.29 -14.14
CA ARG A 4 -34.28 66.16 -13.89
C ARG A 4 -34.89 64.74 -13.62
N HIS A 5 -34.24 63.76 -14.28
CA HIS A 5 -33.88 62.34 -13.98
C HIS A 5 -34.91 61.35 -13.39
N LEU A 6 -35.23 60.22 -14.04
CA LEU A 6 -34.47 58.98 -14.37
C LEU A 6 -34.32 58.01 -13.18
N GLY A 7 -34.84 56.78 -13.34
CA GLY A 7 -34.58 55.65 -12.44
C GLY A 7 -35.42 54.41 -12.74
N VAL A 8 -35.01 53.62 -13.73
CA VAL A 8 -35.55 52.28 -14.03
C VAL A 8 -35.10 51.30 -12.96
N PHE A 9 -36.05 50.59 -12.34
CA PHE A 9 -35.84 49.50 -11.40
C PHE A 9 -36.27 48.18 -12.05
N ILE A 10 -35.33 47.40 -12.59
CA ILE A 10 -35.51 45.95 -12.82
C ILE A 10 -34.14 45.28 -12.59
N CYS A 11 -33.91 44.76 -11.39
CA CYS A 11 -32.69 44.03 -11.04
C CYS A 11 -32.98 42.52 -10.95
N SER A 12 -32.32 41.77 -11.83
CA SER A 12 -31.66 40.48 -11.54
C SER A 12 -32.49 39.20 -11.31
N ASN A 13 -32.80 38.51 -12.41
CA ASN A 13 -33.14 37.07 -12.43
C ASN A 13 -32.07 36.22 -13.18
N LYS A 14 -30.99 36.85 -13.67
CA LYS A 14 -29.87 36.18 -14.38
C LYS A 14 -28.64 35.90 -13.50
N MET A 15 -28.57 36.50 -12.31
CA MET A 15 -27.41 36.39 -11.42
C MET A 15 -27.42 35.09 -10.58
N HIS A 16 -28.60 34.57 -10.23
CA HIS A 16 -28.71 33.29 -9.51
C HIS A 16 -28.37 32.07 -10.39
N LEU A 17 -28.68 32.13 -11.69
CA LEU A 17 -28.41 31.01 -12.61
C LEU A 17 -26.92 30.82 -12.87
N PHE A 18 -26.14 31.91 -12.93
CA PHE A 18 -24.69 31.87 -13.08
C PHE A 18 -23.98 31.32 -11.83
N VAL A 19 -24.46 31.67 -10.63
CA VAL A 19 -23.87 31.18 -9.37
C VAL A 19 -24.07 29.66 -9.22
N PHE A 20 -25.21 29.12 -9.65
CA PHE A 20 -25.48 27.68 -9.59
C PHE A 20 -24.60 26.86 -10.54
N ILE A 21 -24.30 27.38 -11.74
CA ILE A 21 -23.39 26.75 -12.71
C ILE A 21 -21.94 26.76 -12.20
N ILE A 22 -21.52 27.85 -11.55
CA ILE A 22 -20.19 27.93 -10.94
C ILE A 22 -20.06 26.92 -9.78
N ILE A 23 -21.08 26.80 -8.92
CA ILE A 23 -21.08 25.84 -7.80
C ILE A 23 -21.01 24.39 -8.29
N LEU A 24 -21.69 24.04 -9.38
CA LEU A 24 -21.59 22.70 -10.02
C LEU A 24 -20.21 22.43 -10.63
N ALA A 25 -19.52 23.46 -11.13
CA ALA A 25 -18.17 23.31 -11.69
C ALA A 25 -17.08 23.11 -10.61
N VAL A 26 -17.29 23.59 -9.37
CA VAL A 26 -16.30 23.46 -8.29
C VAL A 26 -16.21 22.04 -7.71
N PHE A 27 -17.24 21.21 -7.88
CA PHE A 27 -17.28 19.85 -7.32
C PHE A 27 -16.69 18.75 -8.22
N SER A 28 -15.76 19.09 -9.11
CA SER A 28 -14.93 18.06 -9.77
C SER A 28 -13.88 17.52 -8.79
N VAL A 29 -14.31 16.69 -7.84
CA VAL A 29 -13.41 15.88 -7.02
C VAL A 29 -12.69 14.94 -7.98
N LYS A 30 -11.43 15.25 -8.32
CA LYS A 30 -10.55 14.31 -9.00
C LYS A 30 -10.26 13.16 -8.04
N CYS A 31 -11.09 12.13 -8.08
CA CYS A 31 -10.78 10.85 -7.45
C CYS A 31 -9.58 10.26 -8.21
N LYS A 32 -8.38 10.32 -7.62
CA LYS A 32 -7.25 9.56 -8.13
C LYS A 32 -7.62 8.09 -7.97
N LYS A 33 -7.69 7.36 -9.09
CA LYS A 33 -7.83 5.91 -9.03
C LYS A 33 -6.50 5.34 -8.54
N ASN A 34 -6.54 4.62 -7.42
CA ASN A 34 -5.41 3.82 -7.00
C ASN A 34 -5.28 2.63 -7.97
N GLU A 35 -4.07 2.39 -8.41
CA GLU A 35 -3.74 1.26 -9.28
C GLU A 35 -3.31 0.11 -8.39
N VAL A 36 -3.98 -1.04 -8.49
CA VAL A 36 -3.73 -2.23 -7.66
C VAL A 36 -3.35 -3.38 -8.58
N VAL A 37 -2.29 -4.11 -8.23
CA VAL A 37 -1.87 -5.35 -8.87
C VAL A 37 -1.93 -6.45 -7.82
N HIS A 38 -2.71 -7.48 -8.11
CA HIS A 38 -2.96 -8.62 -7.24
C HIS A 38 -2.22 -9.86 -7.76
N SER A 39 -1.66 -10.65 -6.86
CA SER A 39 -1.11 -11.97 -7.19
C SER A 39 -1.34 -12.96 -6.07
N VAL A 40 -1.33 -14.25 -6.44
CA VAL A 40 -1.54 -15.38 -5.53
C VAL A 40 -0.36 -16.34 -5.67
N PHE A 41 0.10 -16.91 -4.56
CA PHE A 41 1.18 -17.91 -4.55
C PHE A 41 1.04 -18.88 -3.38
N ASP A 42 1.65 -20.06 -3.52
CA ASP A 42 1.70 -21.03 -2.43
C ASP A 42 2.95 -20.83 -1.56
N VAL A 43 2.74 -20.68 -0.26
CA VAL A 43 3.75 -20.87 0.77
C VAL A 43 3.92 -22.37 1.00
N LYS A 44 5.14 -22.87 0.75
CA LYS A 44 5.46 -24.30 0.76
C LYS A 44 6.26 -24.65 2.02
N PRO A 45 5.76 -25.55 2.89
CA PRO A 45 6.55 -26.05 4.00
C PRO A 45 7.62 -27.05 3.54
N GLY A 46 8.50 -27.42 4.46
CA GLY A 46 9.51 -28.47 4.24
C GLY A 46 10.90 -28.10 4.78
N GLY A 47 11.04 -26.93 5.41
CA GLY A 47 12.31 -26.48 5.98
C GLY A 47 13.33 -26.00 4.96
N THR A 48 12.95 -25.90 3.69
CA THR A 48 13.77 -25.32 2.63
C THR A 48 13.42 -23.86 2.41
N GLU A 49 14.43 -23.07 2.01
CA GLU A 49 14.21 -21.68 1.63
C GLU A 49 13.44 -21.58 0.32
N HIS A 50 12.42 -20.73 0.32
CA HIS A 50 11.64 -20.38 -0.85
C HIS A 50 11.59 -18.86 -1.02
N GLN A 51 11.36 -18.44 -2.25
CA GLN A 51 11.26 -17.04 -2.61
C GLN A 51 10.09 -16.80 -3.56
N PHE A 52 9.37 -15.71 -3.33
CA PHE A 52 8.38 -15.16 -4.26
C PHE A 52 8.68 -13.68 -4.49
N GLU A 53 8.61 -13.22 -5.74
CA GLU A 53 8.80 -11.81 -6.07
C GLU A 53 7.63 -11.27 -6.88
N HIS A 54 7.22 -10.05 -6.58
CA HIS A 54 6.25 -9.30 -7.38
C HIS A 54 6.86 -7.95 -7.77
N LYS A 55 6.75 -7.63 -9.06
CA LYS A 55 7.25 -6.40 -9.67
C LYS A 55 6.07 -5.56 -10.18
N ALA A 56 5.84 -4.42 -9.56
CA ALA A 56 4.83 -3.46 -10.01
C ALA A 56 5.29 -2.03 -9.75
N PHE A 57 4.84 -1.07 -10.57
CA PHE A 57 5.11 0.37 -10.40
C PHE A 57 6.59 0.77 -10.36
N GLY A 58 7.50 -0.09 -10.82
CA GLY A 58 8.95 0.10 -10.72
C GLY A 58 9.54 -0.21 -9.34
N ILE A 59 8.78 -0.92 -8.49
CA ILE A 59 9.20 -1.51 -7.22
C ILE A 59 9.19 -3.03 -7.38
N THR A 60 10.14 -3.71 -6.74
CA THR A 60 10.08 -5.17 -6.52
C THR A 60 9.99 -5.42 -5.03
N CYS A 61 8.99 -6.19 -4.63
CA CYS A 61 8.91 -6.80 -3.31
C CYS A 61 9.28 -8.27 -3.45
N LYS A 62 10.32 -8.69 -2.73
CA LYS A 62 10.83 -10.06 -2.74
C LYS A 62 10.69 -10.68 -1.36
N PHE A 63 9.78 -11.64 -1.23
CA PHE A 63 9.54 -12.39 -0.01
C PHE A 63 10.35 -13.68 -0.02
N THR A 64 11.19 -13.86 1.00
CA THR A 64 11.98 -15.06 1.25
C THR A 64 11.54 -15.65 2.59
N TYR A 65 11.32 -16.96 2.64
CA TYR A 65 10.85 -17.62 3.85
C TYR A 65 11.37 -19.06 3.96
N VAL A 66 11.37 -19.56 5.20
CA VAL A 66 11.57 -20.96 5.55
C VAL A 66 10.48 -21.34 6.55
N CYS A 67 9.71 -22.40 6.28
CA CYS A 67 8.64 -22.84 7.18
C CYS A 67 8.47 -24.37 7.24
N GLN A 68 7.79 -24.82 8.29
CA GLN A 68 7.34 -26.20 8.49
C GLN A 68 5.81 -26.24 8.53
N GLY A 69 5.24 -27.39 8.18
CA GLY A 69 3.80 -27.60 8.14
C GLY A 69 3.44 -28.89 7.39
N GLY A 70 2.16 -29.26 7.42
CA GLY A 70 1.67 -30.47 6.75
C GLY A 70 1.24 -30.26 5.29
N THR A 71 0.87 -29.04 4.92
CA THR A 71 0.29 -28.70 3.62
C THR A 71 0.70 -27.30 3.18
N ASN A 72 0.64 -27.05 1.87
CA ASN A 72 0.84 -25.73 1.31
C ASN A 72 -0.27 -24.77 1.74
N GLU A 73 0.06 -23.50 1.74
CA GLU A 73 -0.85 -22.42 2.05
C GLU A 73 -0.91 -21.42 0.91
N GLU A 74 -2.09 -21.15 0.38
CA GLU A 74 -2.29 -20.05 -0.58
C GLU A 74 -2.20 -18.71 0.16
N TRP A 75 -1.42 -17.78 -0.39
CA TRP A 75 -1.18 -16.42 0.10
C TRP A 75 -1.33 -15.43 -1.05
N THR A 76 -1.63 -14.17 -0.71
CA THR A 76 -1.73 -13.07 -1.66
C THR A 76 -0.53 -12.14 -1.55
N HIS A 77 -0.18 -11.51 -2.65
CA HIS A 77 0.80 -10.43 -2.69
C HIS A 77 0.25 -9.29 -3.55
N ASP A 78 -0.19 -8.24 -2.87
CA ASP A 78 -0.86 -7.09 -3.45
C ASP A 78 0.06 -5.87 -3.43
N MET A 79 0.14 -5.19 -4.57
CA MET A 79 0.83 -3.93 -4.70
C MET A 79 -0.16 -2.85 -5.11
N GLU A 80 -0.24 -1.78 -4.32
CA GLU A 80 -1.10 -0.63 -4.59
C GLU A 80 -0.27 0.63 -4.68
N LYS A 81 -0.54 1.47 -5.68
CA LYS A 81 0.13 2.75 -5.85
C LYS A 81 -0.77 3.92 -5.47
N ASP A 82 -0.33 4.69 -4.47
CA ASP A 82 -0.87 6.00 -4.14
C ASP A 82 0.22 7.08 -4.29
N GLY A 83 0.15 7.82 -5.40
CA GLY A 83 1.11 8.87 -5.72
C GLY A 83 2.54 8.35 -5.87
N LYS A 84 3.39 8.62 -4.87
CA LYS A 84 4.79 8.15 -4.80
C LYS A 84 4.99 6.94 -3.89
N ILE A 85 3.99 6.63 -3.07
CA ILE A 85 4.02 5.49 -2.16
C ILE A 85 3.45 4.29 -2.90
N VAL A 86 4.13 3.16 -2.77
CA VAL A 86 3.67 1.85 -3.18
C VAL A 86 3.49 1.04 -1.92
N SER A 87 2.26 0.65 -1.63
CA SER A 87 1.94 -0.33 -0.59
C SER A 87 2.19 -1.72 -1.13
N CYS A 88 2.76 -2.59 -0.32
CA CYS A 88 3.08 -3.97 -0.66
C CYS A 88 2.64 -4.85 0.51
N SER A 89 1.62 -5.66 0.27
CA SER A 89 0.97 -6.52 1.25
C SER A 89 1.19 -7.97 0.87
N ILE A 90 1.77 -8.77 1.76
CA ILE A 90 1.90 -10.23 1.61
C ILE A 90 1.08 -10.85 2.73
N GLU A 91 -0.02 -11.50 2.41
CA GLU A 91 -1.03 -11.87 3.40
C GLU A 91 -1.56 -13.27 3.19
N ARG A 92 -1.93 -13.92 4.29
CA ARG A 92 -2.72 -15.14 4.28
C ARG A 92 -4.20 -14.78 4.23
N PRO A 93 -4.95 -15.14 3.17
CA PRO A 93 -6.40 -15.04 3.17
C PRO A 93 -6.99 -15.73 4.42
N GLY A 94 -7.81 -15.00 5.16
CA GLY A 94 -8.39 -15.45 6.44
C GLY A 94 -7.61 -15.03 7.70
N GLY A 95 -6.46 -14.36 7.56
CA GLY A 95 -5.76 -13.70 8.68
C GLY A 95 -5.06 -14.62 9.68
N SER A 96 -4.96 -15.92 9.37
CA SER A 96 -4.21 -16.87 10.19
C SER A 96 -3.55 -17.95 9.33
N SER A 97 -2.29 -18.25 9.65
CA SER A 97 -1.50 -19.32 9.05
C SER A 97 -1.27 -20.42 10.08
N TYR A 98 -1.39 -21.68 9.68
CA TYR A 98 -0.99 -22.82 10.53
C TYR A 98 0.47 -23.23 10.31
N LEU A 99 1.18 -22.57 9.38
CA LEU A 99 2.59 -22.84 9.14
C LEU A 99 3.46 -22.29 10.28
N PHE A 100 4.49 -23.06 10.62
CA PHE A 100 5.51 -22.65 11.56
C PHE A 100 6.66 -22.01 10.78
N PHE A 101 6.72 -20.67 10.77
CA PHE A 101 7.79 -19.93 10.08
C PHE A 101 9.06 -19.95 10.93
N GLN A 102 10.12 -20.52 10.37
CA GLN A 102 11.45 -20.45 10.98
C GLN A 102 12.09 -19.11 10.65
N GLN A 103 11.92 -18.65 9.41
CA GLN A 103 12.55 -17.44 8.90
C GLN A 103 11.60 -16.72 7.94
N PHE A 104 11.64 -15.38 7.98
CA PHE A 104 11.09 -14.55 6.92
C PHE A 104 11.96 -13.32 6.67
N LYS A 105 11.96 -12.86 5.42
CA LYS A 105 12.54 -11.59 4.97
C LYS A 105 11.72 -11.06 3.79
N VAL A 106 11.46 -9.76 3.76
CA VAL A 106 11.00 -9.07 2.55
C VAL A 106 12.01 -8.00 2.19
N GLU A 107 12.48 -8.04 0.95
CA GLU A 107 13.40 -7.05 0.38
C GLU A 107 12.71 -6.20 -0.68
N VAL A 108 12.98 -4.90 -0.63
CA VAL A 108 12.43 -3.89 -1.53
C VAL A 108 13.53 -3.40 -2.46
N ILE A 109 13.25 -3.43 -3.77
CA ILE A 109 14.16 -2.91 -4.81
C ILE A 109 13.43 -1.80 -5.58
N GLY A 110 14.14 -0.70 -5.89
CA GLY A 110 13.61 0.43 -6.64
C GLY A 110 12.94 1.52 -5.79
N GLY A 111 12.93 1.37 -4.47
CA GLY A 111 12.37 2.33 -3.52
C GLY A 111 13.02 2.25 -2.14
N LYS A 112 12.63 3.17 -1.26
CA LYS A 112 13.03 3.18 0.15
C LYS A 112 11.85 2.69 1.00
N LEU A 113 12.10 1.76 1.91
CA LEU A 113 11.09 1.34 2.87
C LEU A 113 10.84 2.51 3.85
N VAL A 114 9.59 2.97 3.94
CA VAL A 114 9.19 4.06 4.85
C VAL A 114 8.46 3.55 6.07
N GLU A 115 7.72 2.45 5.92
CA GLU A 115 7.01 1.78 6.99
C GLU A 115 6.98 0.29 6.68
N GLY A 116 7.22 -0.55 7.68
CA GLY A 116 7.14 -1.99 7.57
C GLY A 116 6.55 -2.57 8.84
N LYS A 117 5.59 -3.47 8.68
CA LYS A 117 4.88 -4.12 9.78
C LYS A 117 4.72 -5.61 9.46
N ALA A 118 4.98 -6.45 10.45
CA ALA A 118 4.69 -7.89 10.39
C ALA A 118 3.62 -8.24 11.42
N ILE A 119 2.73 -9.15 11.05
CA ILE A 119 1.53 -9.54 11.81
C ILE A 119 1.54 -11.06 11.93
N GLY A 120 1.31 -11.56 13.14
CA GLY A 120 1.13 -12.98 13.44
C GLY A 120 -0.35 -13.35 13.48
N ASN A 121 -0.68 -14.51 14.05
CA ASN A 121 -2.07 -14.96 14.13
C ASN A 121 -2.85 -14.12 15.14
N GLY A 122 -3.67 -13.19 14.64
CA GLY A 122 -4.55 -12.33 15.45
C GLY A 122 -3.83 -11.26 16.29
N ARG A 123 -2.54 -11.02 16.05
CA ARG A 123 -1.76 -9.99 16.75
C ARG A 123 -0.68 -9.37 15.87
N ASP A 124 -0.32 -8.13 16.17
CA ASP A 124 0.90 -7.55 15.66
C ASP A 124 2.11 -8.29 16.26
N LEU A 125 3.19 -8.45 15.47
CA LEU A 125 4.45 -8.93 16.02
C LEU A 125 5.09 -7.85 16.90
N ASN A 126 5.73 -8.28 17.98
CA ASN A 126 6.43 -7.36 18.86
C ASN A 126 7.65 -6.77 18.14
N PRO A 127 8.06 -5.54 18.48
CA PRO A 127 9.20 -4.88 17.83
C PRO A 127 10.54 -5.63 17.97
N ASP A 128 10.66 -6.58 18.90
CA ASP A 128 11.85 -7.40 19.08
C ASP A 128 11.81 -8.71 18.29
N GLU A 129 10.69 -9.07 17.67
CA GLU A 129 10.53 -10.25 16.82
C GLU A 129 11.03 -10.03 15.39
N TYR A 130 11.21 -8.78 14.95
CA TYR A 130 11.66 -8.44 13.60
C TYR A 130 12.43 -7.12 13.57
N ILE A 131 13.26 -6.95 12.54
CA ILE A 131 14.02 -5.73 12.27
C ILE A 131 13.56 -5.14 10.95
N THR A 132 13.38 -3.81 10.94
CA THR A 132 13.12 -3.03 9.72
C THR A 132 14.37 -2.20 9.39
N GLU A 133 14.92 -2.44 8.21
CA GLU A 133 16.05 -1.72 7.64
C GLU A 133 15.60 -0.76 6.52
N ASN A 134 16.55 -0.07 5.88
CA ASN A 134 16.26 0.91 4.82
C ASN A 134 15.47 0.35 3.63
N ASN A 135 15.59 -0.95 3.37
CA ASN A 135 14.97 -1.62 2.23
C ASN A 135 14.51 -3.05 2.55
N SER A 136 14.50 -3.45 3.83
CA SER A 136 14.16 -4.82 4.20
C SER A 136 13.39 -4.86 5.52
N ILE A 137 12.57 -5.89 5.68
CA ILE A 137 12.04 -6.33 6.97
C ILE A 137 12.36 -7.81 7.12
N HIS A 138 12.83 -8.25 8.28
CA HIS A 138 13.14 -9.66 8.51
C HIS A 138 12.99 -10.04 9.98
N HIS A 139 12.72 -11.32 10.23
CA HIS A 139 12.62 -11.87 11.57
C HIS A 139 13.92 -11.74 12.36
N VAL A 140 13.81 -11.74 13.69
CA VAL A 140 14.94 -11.89 14.61
C VAL A 140 15.02 -13.34 15.07
N GLU A 141 16.16 -13.97 14.81
CA GLU A 141 16.44 -15.33 15.25
C GLU A 141 16.32 -15.46 16.77
N GLY A 142 15.64 -16.52 17.22
CA GLY A 142 15.42 -16.81 18.65
C GLY A 142 14.37 -15.93 19.34
N LYS A 143 13.85 -14.88 18.69
CA LYS A 143 12.79 -14.03 19.24
C LYS A 143 11.46 -14.16 18.51
N PHE A 144 11.51 -14.32 17.19
CA PHE A 144 10.31 -14.48 16.38
C PHE A 144 9.53 -15.74 16.78
N GLY A 145 8.27 -15.58 17.20
CA GLY A 145 7.42 -16.67 17.68
C GLY A 145 6.85 -17.60 16.60
N SER A 146 7.42 -17.58 15.39
CA SER A 146 7.08 -18.44 14.26
C SER A 146 5.66 -18.32 13.69
N GLN A 147 4.88 -17.35 14.13
CA GLN A 147 3.55 -17.06 13.61
C GLN A 147 3.61 -15.85 12.67
N LEU A 148 3.25 -16.04 11.42
CA LEU A 148 3.15 -14.98 10.42
C LEU A 148 1.84 -15.14 9.65
N SER A 149 1.08 -14.07 9.52
CA SER A 149 -0.17 -14.02 8.75
C SER A 149 -0.17 -12.88 7.73
N ALA A 150 0.59 -11.81 7.98
CA ALA A 150 0.73 -10.71 7.04
C ALA A 150 2.05 -9.94 7.21
N ILE A 151 2.54 -9.37 6.11
CA ILE A 151 3.59 -8.35 6.08
C ILE A 151 3.08 -7.19 5.24
N LEU A 152 3.07 -5.99 5.83
CA LEU A 152 2.59 -4.76 5.22
C LEU A 152 3.73 -3.77 5.11
N LEU A 153 4.05 -3.35 3.89
CA LEU A 153 5.11 -2.40 3.60
C LEU A 153 4.56 -1.17 2.90
N LYS A 154 5.07 0.00 3.25
CA LYS A 154 4.97 1.21 2.44
C LYS A 154 6.34 1.56 1.92
N VAL A 155 6.42 1.72 0.60
CA VAL A 155 7.67 1.99 -0.11
C VAL A 155 7.55 3.31 -0.83
N GLU A 156 8.45 4.24 -0.54
CA GLU A 156 8.58 5.46 -1.34
C GLU A 156 9.47 5.19 -2.56
N LYS A 157 8.93 5.40 -3.76
CA LYS A 157 9.69 5.21 -4.99
C LYS A 157 10.79 6.25 -5.12
N GLN A 158 12.03 5.80 -5.33
CA GLN A 158 13.15 6.70 -5.59
C GLN A 158 13.06 7.26 -7.02
N LYS A 159 13.28 8.57 -7.18
CA LYS A 159 13.42 9.16 -8.51
C LYS A 159 14.74 8.66 -9.10
N LYS A 160 14.71 8.07 -10.29
CA LYS A 160 15.94 7.84 -11.06
C LYS A 160 16.63 9.21 -11.24
N LYS A 161 17.88 9.33 -10.77
CA LYS A 161 18.72 10.48 -11.08
C LYS A 161 18.90 10.47 -12.59
N LYS A 162 18.44 11.52 -13.29
CA LYS A 162 18.80 11.70 -14.70
C LYS A 162 20.30 11.91 -14.73
N GLU A 163 21.04 10.96 -15.28
CA GLU A 163 22.42 11.21 -15.70
C GLU A 163 22.36 12.27 -16.80
N LEU A 164 23.14 13.33 -16.61
CA LEU A 164 23.23 14.51 -17.47
C LEU A 164 24.36 14.32 -18.47
#